data_AF-K9TDY5-F1
#
_entry.id   AF-K9TDY5-F1
#
_cell.length_a   1.000
_cell.length_b   1.000
_cell.length_c   1.000
_cell.angle_alpha   90.00
_cell.angle_beta   90.00
_cell.angle_gamma   90.00
#
_symmetry.space_group_name_H-M   'P 1'
#
loop_
_entity.id
_entity.type
_entity.pdbx_description
1 polymer ?
#
loop_
_entity_poly.entity_id
_entity_poly.type
_entity_poly.pdbx_seq_one_letter_code
_entity_poly.pdbx_strand_id
1 'polypeptide(L)'
;MLSHHAPDEQDYWSETVEIETVDGEKVKVKTSLLRVYPSGFNGYDAYMDIPKNTPHDPYKFKKVYFPKLDIHWEVITTPTESGIKGDFRGNHTPTSNIPGNTPAWIFGLRNCSN
;
A
#
# COMPACT_ATOMS: atom_id res chain seq x y z
N MET A 1 -0.10 -26.62 9.70
CA MET A 1 -0.80 -25.55 8.96
C MET A 1 0.23 -24.49 8.65
N LEU A 2 0.56 -24.30 7.36
CA LEU A 2 1.47 -23.23 6.93
C LEU A 2 0.67 -21.94 6.89
N SER A 3 0.92 -21.04 7.85
CA SER A 3 0.45 -19.65 7.75
C SER A 3 1.20 -19.02 6.58
N HIS A 4 0.47 -18.55 5.56
CA HIS A 4 1.03 -17.78 4.44
C HIS A 4 1.28 -16.31 4.80
N HIS A 5 1.09 -15.95 6.07
CA HIS A 5 1.35 -14.62 6.61
C HIS A 5 2.67 -14.65 7.38
N ALA A 6 3.54 -13.67 7.12
CA ALA A 6 4.70 -13.44 7.97
C ALA A 6 4.19 -13.21 9.41
N PRO A 7 4.75 -13.89 10.43
CA PRO A 7 4.16 -13.95 11.77
C PRO A 7 3.94 -12.59 12.48
N ASP A 8 4.47 -11.48 11.96
CA ASP A 8 4.37 -10.16 12.61
C ASP A 8 4.10 -9.00 11.61
N GLU A 9 3.37 -9.23 10.51
CA GLU A 9 2.92 -8.12 9.65
C GLU A 9 1.94 -7.19 10.38
N GLN A 10 2.08 -5.89 10.18
CA GLN A 10 1.24 -4.87 10.82
C GLN A 10 0.40 -4.13 9.78
N ASP A 11 -0.93 -4.18 9.97
CA ASP A 11 -1.90 -3.53 9.11
C ASP A 11 -2.33 -2.17 9.66
N TYR A 12 -2.23 -1.15 8.80
CA TYR A 12 -2.61 0.22 9.06
C TYR A 12 -3.70 0.66 8.09
N TRP A 13 -4.94 0.67 8.58
CA TRP A 13 -6.12 0.97 7.78
C TRP A 13 -6.42 2.46 7.73
N SER A 14 -6.80 2.96 6.55
CA SER A 14 -7.31 4.34 6.40
C SER A 14 -6.35 5.45 6.87
N GLU A 15 -5.04 5.19 6.83
CA GLU A 15 -4.03 6.15 7.27
C GLU A 15 -3.73 7.21 6.21
N THR A 16 -3.18 8.35 6.62
CA THR A 16 -2.68 9.37 5.68
C THR A 16 -1.17 9.26 5.54
N VAL A 17 -0.71 9.11 4.30
CA VAL A 17 0.71 9.14 3.94
C VAL A 17 1.03 10.38 3.11
N GLU A 18 2.27 10.80 3.14
CA GLU A 18 2.79 11.83 2.23
C GLU A 18 3.53 11.14 1.09
N ILE A 19 3.28 11.55 -0.15
CA ILE A 19 3.87 10.94 -1.33
C ILE A 19 4.65 12.02 -2.09
N GLU A 20 5.93 11.74 -2.35
CA GLU A 20 6.74 12.50 -3.30
C GLU A 20 6.54 11.91 -4.70
N THR A 21 6.13 12.74 -5.65
CA THR A 21 5.96 12.33 -7.04
C THR A 21 7.29 12.40 -7.81
N VAL A 22 7.34 11.80 -9.00
CA VAL A 22 8.49 11.92 -9.92
C VAL A 22 8.81 13.37 -10.30
N ASP A 23 7.81 14.25 -10.23
CA ASP A 23 7.94 15.69 -10.51
C ASP A 23 8.41 16.49 -9.28
N GLY A 24 8.62 15.83 -8.13
CA GLY A 24 9.03 16.46 -6.86
C GLY A 24 7.89 17.10 -6.07
N GLU A 25 6.64 16.92 -6.51
CA GLU A 25 5.46 17.37 -5.77
C GLU A 25 5.24 16.50 -4.53
N LYS A 26 4.87 17.11 -3.40
CA LYS A 26 4.46 16.39 -2.19
C LYS A 26 2.95 16.44 -2.04
N VAL A 27 2.31 15.27 -2.06
CA VAL A 27 0.85 15.13 -1.96
C VAL A 27 0.47 14.30 -0.75
N LYS A 28 -0.72 14.52 -0.19
CA LYS A 28 -1.24 13.70 0.92
C LYS A 28 -2.30 12.75 0.39
N VAL A 29 -2.12 11.47 0.64
CA VAL A 29 -3.04 10.42 0.18
C VAL A 29 -3.52 9.61 1.37
N LYS A 30 -4.83 9.37 1.42
CA LYS A 30 -5.42 8.44 2.37
C LYS A 30 -5.36 7.03 1.79
N THR A 31 -4.67 6.12 2.48
CA THR A 31 -4.56 4.72 2.09
C THR A 31 -5.87 3.99 2.41
N SER A 32 -6.13 2.89 1.72
CA SER A 32 -7.11 1.89 2.17
C SER A 32 -6.45 0.96 3.17
N LEU A 33 -5.27 0.44 2.82
CA LEU A 33 -4.40 -0.35 3.68
C LEU A 33 -2.95 0.08 3.46
N LEU A 34 -2.18 0.13 4.53
CA LEU A 34 -0.72 0.08 4.52
C LEU A 34 -0.30 -1.10 5.40
N ARG A 35 0.32 -2.11 4.80
CA ARG A 35 0.83 -3.29 5.49
C ARG A 35 2.34 -3.23 5.57
N VAL A 36 2.88 -3.23 6.78
CA VAL A 36 4.33 -3.19 7.02
C VAL A 36 4.79 -4.59 7.41
N TYR A 37 5.83 -5.09 6.75
CA TYR A 37 6.42 -6.38 7.07
C TYR A 37 7.60 -6.20 8.06
N PRO A 38 7.74 -7.08 9.06
CA PRO A 38 8.83 -7.02 10.04
C PRO A 38 10.20 -7.35 9.41
N SER A 39 10.17 -8.13 8.33
CA SER A 39 11.30 -8.47 7.48
C SER A 39 10.80 -8.48 6.03
N GLY A 40 11.63 -8.07 5.07
CA GLY A 40 11.25 -8.01 3.67
C GLY A 40 10.56 -9.29 3.19
N PHE A 41 9.35 -9.16 2.62
CA PHE A 41 8.51 -10.25 2.14
C PHE A 41 8.24 -10.07 0.65
N ASN A 42 8.55 -11.09 -0.16
CA ASN A 42 8.52 -11.01 -1.63
C ASN A 42 9.31 -9.81 -2.20
N GLY A 43 10.36 -9.37 -1.50
CA GLY A 43 11.19 -8.22 -1.90
C GLY A 43 10.62 -6.85 -1.51
N TYR A 44 9.53 -6.80 -0.73
CA TYR A 44 8.89 -5.58 -0.23
C TYR A 44 9.03 -5.47 1.29
N ASP A 45 9.25 -4.27 1.80
CA ASP A 45 9.20 -3.97 3.24
C ASP A 45 7.82 -3.50 3.67
N ALA A 46 7.05 -2.96 2.73
CA ALA A 46 5.65 -2.65 2.94
C ALA A 46 4.85 -2.80 1.65
N TYR A 47 3.55 -2.86 1.82
CA TYR A 47 2.56 -2.92 0.76
C TYR A 47 1.52 -1.84 1.01
N MET A 48 1.13 -1.11 -0.01
CA MET A 48 0.20 0.01 0.11
C MET A 48 -0.90 -0.08 -0.92
N ASP A 49 -2.13 0.13 -0.46
CA ASP A 49 -3.32 0.28 -1.29
C ASP A 49 -3.90 1.68 -1.12
N ILE A 50 -4.29 2.30 -2.23
CA ILE A 50 -5.02 3.58 -2.22
C ILE A 50 -6.29 3.46 -3.09
N PRO A 51 -7.35 4.24 -2.82
CA PRO A 51 -8.52 4.26 -3.67
C PRO A 51 -8.21 4.66 -5.12
N LYS A 52 -8.81 4.00 -6.11
CA LYS A 52 -8.62 4.30 -7.54
C LYS A 52 -9.08 5.71 -7.93
N ASN A 53 -10.03 6.28 -7.18
CA ASN A 53 -10.51 7.65 -7.33
C ASN A 53 -9.66 8.70 -6.61
N THR A 54 -8.45 8.34 -6.15
CA THR A 54 -7.48 9.32 -5.64
C THR A 54 -7.22 10.38 -6.72
N PRO A 55 -7.23 11.68 -6.39
CA PRO A 55 -7.13 12.77 -7.38
C PRO A 55 -5.73 12.94 -8.00
N HIS A 56 -4.78 12.06 -7.66
CA HIS A 56 -3.40 12.10 -8.12
C HIS A 56 -3.10 10.89 -9.00
N ASP A 57 -2.25 11.10 -10.02
CA ASP A 57 -1.82 10.02 -10.91
C ASP A 57 -0.90 9.03 -10.17
N PRO A 58 -1.33 7.77 -9.95
CA PRO A 58 -0.55 6.77 -9.21
C PRO A 58 0.76 6.40 -9.90
N TYR A 59 0.86 6.56 -11.23
CA TYR A 59 2.09 6.24 -11.98
C TYR A 59 3.22 7.22 -11.70
N LYS A 60 2.91 8.36 -11.09
CA LYS A 60 3.89 9.37 -10.69
C LYS A 60 4.43 9.15 -9.29
N PHE A 61 3.94 8.18 -8.52
CA PHE A 61 4.33 8.02 -7.13
C PHE A 61 5.73 7.43 -7.03
N LYS A 62 6.60 8.07 -6.24
CA LYS A 62 8.02 7.70 -6.17
C LYS A 62 8.46 7.36 -4.76
N LYS A 63 8.13 8.20 -3.78
CA LYS A 63 8.44 7.94 -2.36
C LYS A 63 7.19 8.08 -1.52
N VAL A 64 7.12 7.30 -0.46
CA VAL A 64 6.04 7.32 0.52
C VAL A 64 6.64 7.57 1.88
N TYR A 65 6.15 8.58 2.58
CA TYR A 65 6.44 8.87 3.97
C TYR A 65 5.21 8.56 4.81
N PHE A 66 5.40 7.77 5.86
CA PHE A 66 4.36 7.45 6.82
C PHE A 66 4.65 8.09 8.19
N PRO A 67 4.01 9.24 8.50
CA PRO A 67 4.34 10.03 9.67
C PRO A 67 4.18 9.31 11.01
N LYS A 68 3.23 8.36 11.09
CA LYS A 68 2.92 7.64 12.34
C LYS A 68 4.08 6.79 12.84
N LEU A 69 4.89 6.25 11.92
CA LEU A 69 6.04 5.41 12.23
C LEU A 69 7.38 6.10 11.91
N ASP A 70 7.35 7.30 11.35
CA ASP A 70 8.53 8.00 10.83
C ASP A 70 9.35 7.17 9.83
N ILE A 71 8.65 6.48 8.91
CA ILE A 71 9.28 5.60 7.91
C ILE A 71 9.15 6.21 6.51
N HIS A 72 10.21 6.10 5.73
CA HIS A 72 10.25 6.47 4.33
C HIS A 72 10.46 5.22 3.47
N TRP A 73 9.68 5.10 2.40
CA TRP A 73 9.81 4.04 1.42
C TRP A 73 9.95 4.60 0.01
N GLU A 74 10.61 3.84 -0.85
CA GLU A 74 10.54 3.98 -2.30
C GLU A 74 9.43 3.09 -2.86
N VAL A 75 8.71 3.60 -3.85
CA VAL A 75 7.78 2.82 -4.66
C VAL A 75 8.59 2.03 -5.67
N ILE A 76 8.59 0.70 -5.54
CA ILE A 76 9.44 -0.19 -6.36
C ILE A 76 8.66 -1.02 -7.39
N THR A 77 7.35 -0.82 -7.47
CA THR A 77 6.47 -1.48 -8.43
C THR A 77 5.69 -0.45 -9.22
N THR A 78 5.43 -0.76 -10.49
CA THR A 78 4.38 -0.08 -11.26
C THR A 78 3.03 -0.27 -10.56
N PRO A 79 2.19 0.79 -10.42
CA PRO A 79 0.87 0.65 -9.82
C PRO A 79 0.07 -0.42 -10.57
N THR A 80 -0.49 -1.36 -9.81
CA THR A 80 -1.35 -2.41 -10.37
C THR A 80 -2.76 -2.23 -9.83
N GLU A 81 -3.76 -2.45 -10.68
CA GLU A 81 -5.16 -2.41 -10.24
C GLU A 81 -5.51 -3.65 -9.44
N SER A 82 -6.10 -3.46 -8.27
CA SER A 82 -6.80 -4.53 -7.57
C SER A 82 -8.29 -4.50 -7.88
N GLY A 83 -8.81 -5.63 -8.33
CA GLY A 83 -10.25 -5.89 -8.36
C GLY A 83 -10.85 -6.17 -6.98
N ILE A 84 -10.01 -6.34 -5.95
CA ILE A 84 -10.42 -6.66 -4.57
C ILE A 84 -9.79 -5.61 -3.65
N LYS A 85 -10.57 -5.00 -2.75
CA LYS A 85 -10.06 -4.13 -1.68
C LYS A 85 -8.87 -4.77 -0.96
N GLY A 86 -7.99 -3.93 -0.41
CA GLY A 86 -6.86 -4.31 0.45
C GLY A 86 -7.17 -5.13 1.69
N ASP A 87 -8.36 -5.72 1.83
CA ASP A 87 -8.68 -6.64 2.90
C ASP A 87 -8.00 -8.00 2.78
N PHE A 88 -7.58 -8.51 1.61
CA PHE A 88 -7.00 -9.86 1.59
C PHE A 88 -6.17 -10.30 0.36
N ARG A 89 -4.90 -10.65 0.61
CA ARG A 89 -4.20 -11.79 -0.04
C ARG A 89 -3.98 -12.90 0.99
N GLY A 90 -5.03 -13.65 1.32
CA GLY A 90 -5.02 -14.68 2.38
C GLY A 90 -6.37 -15.34 2.72
N ASN A 91 -7.51 -14.75 2.34
CA ASN A 91 -8.85 -15.34 2.39
C ASN A 91 -9.41 -15.25 0.98
N HIS A 92 -9.63 -16.42 0.39
CA HIS A 92 -10.14 -16.58 -0.97
C HIS A 92 -11.67 -16.42 -1.04
N THR A 93 -12.25 -15.44 -0.36
CA THR A 93 -13.67 -15.12 -0.51
C THR A 93 -13.85 -13.95 -1.47
N PRO A 94 -14.47 -14.16 -2.65
CA PRO A 94 -14.75 -13.09 -3.59
C PRO A 94 -15.74 -12.10 -2.96
N THR A 95 -15.28 -10.90 -2.59
CA THR A 95 -16.10 -9.85 -1.96
C THR A 95 -16.76 -8.92 -2.97
N SER A 96 -17.05 -9.42 -4.18
CA SER A 96 -17.63 -8.65 -5.30
C SER A 96 -19.00 -8.04 -5.01
N ASN A 97 -19.66 -8.39 -3.89
CA ASN A 97 -21.02 -7.96 -3.57
C ASN A 97 -21.16 -7.20 -2.23
N ILE A 98 -20.07 -6.69 -1.64
CA ILE A 98 -20.18 -5.82 -0.45
C ILE A 98 -20.32 -4.36 -0.90
N PRO A 99 -21.43 -3.67 -0.56
CA PRO A 99 -21.60 -2.24 -0.83
C PRO A 99 -20.43 -1.43 -0.26
N GLY A 100 -19.80 -0.59 -1.09
CA GLY A 100 -18.63 0.22 -0.72
C GLY A 100 -17.28 -0.30 -1.21
N ASN A 101 -17.24 -1.36 -2.03
CA ASN A 101 -16.02 -1.93 -2.63
C ASN A 101 -15.44 -1.03 -3.76
N THR A 102 -14.69 0.01 -3.41
CA THR A 102 -14.00 0.86 -4.41
C THR A 102 -12.71 0.19 -4.90
N PRO A 103 -12.45 0.12 -6.22
CA PRO A 103 -11.19 -0.37 -6.76
C PRO A 103 -9.99 0.36 -6.16
N ALA A 104 -8.83 -0.30 -6.10
CA ALA A 104 -7.62 0.26 -5.49
C ALA A 104 -6.42 0.16 -6.43
N TRP A 105 -5.48 1.09 -6.27
CA TRP A 105 -4.12 0.96 -6.80
C TRP A 105 -3.22 0.35 -5.73
N ILE A 106 -2.39 -0.58 -6.18
CA ILE A 106 -1.48 -1.37 -5.38
C ILE A 106 -0.03 -0.94 -5.62
N PHE A 107 0.75 -0.85 -4.55
CA PHE A 107 2.18 -0.57 -4.58
C PHE A 107 2.97 -1.50 -3.64
N GLY A 108 4.08 -2.03 -4.14
CA GLY A 108 5.16 -2.57 -3.35
C GLY A 108 6.15 -1.47 -2.95
N LEU A 109 6.51 -1.45 -1.67
CA LEU A 109 7.35 -0.44 -1.07
C LEU A 109 8.64 -1.06 -0.52
N ARG A 110 9.76 -0.36 -0.64
CA ARG A 110 11.05 -0.74 -0.04
C ARG A 110 11.58 0.38 0.81
N ASN A 111 12.09 0.06 2.00
CA ASN A 111 12.54 1.04 2.97
C ASN A 111 13.71 1.85 2.40
N CYS A 112 13.62 3.17 2.49
CA CYS A 112 14.72 4.08 2.21
C CYS A 112 15.72 3.96 3.37
N SER A 113 16.46 2.86 3.44
CA SER A 113 17.59 2.78 4.36
C SER A 113 18.76 3.54 3.74
N ASN A 114 19.30 4.51 4.48
CA ASN A 114 20.61 5.11 4.19
C ASN A 114 21.72 4.06 4.23
#